data_AF-A0A2J0U4T0-F1
#
_entry.id   AF-A0A2J0U4T0-F1
#
_cell.length_a   1.000
_cell.length_b   1.000
_cell.length_c   1.000
_cell.angle_alpha   90.00
_cell.angle_beta   90.00
_cell.angle_gamma   90.00
#
_symmetry.space_group_name_H-M   'P 1'
#
loop_
_entity.id
_entity.type
_entity.pdbx_description
1 polymer ?
#
loop_
_entity_poly.entity_id
_entity_poly.type
_entity_poly.pdbx_seq_one_letter_code
_entity_poly.pdbx_strand_id
1 'polypeptide(L)'
;MKTALTPWPLWLRALQVLGAAWTLPNSLLGLIGGLAGMLGGATLRWSGRDCALVFDRWPWGPGGAITLGNVILHTGHDLGISCRTYAHQAGWGVEPLIRLDDHERAHVYQYMVLGPLYLPVYVLCGGVSARNPFERAADHFARFGHGWWP
;
A
#
# COMPACT_ATOMS: atom_id res chain seq x y z
N MET A 1 -20.76 -14.99 -23.77
CA MET A 1 -21.24 -15.36 -22.42
C MET A 1 -20.72 -14.35 -21.43
N LYS A 2 -21.60 -13.60 -20.74
CA LYS A 2 -21.20 -12.74 -19.61
C LYS A 2 -20.97 -13.65 -18.41
N THR A 3 -19.72 -13.87 -18.03
CA THR A 3 -19.38 -14.50 -16.75
C THR A 3 -19.96 -13.60 -15.66
N ALA A 4 -21.02 -14.05 -14.99
CA ALA A 4 -21.49 -13.39 -13.78
C ALA A 4 -20.34 -13.48 -12.78
N LEU A 5 -19.71 -12.35 -12.47
CA LEU A 5 -18.73 -12.24 -11.41
C LEU A 5 -19.43 -12.71 -10.13
N THR A 6 -19.01 -13.87 -9.61
CA THR A 6 -19.45 -14.32 -8.30
C THR A 6 -19.18 -13.20 -7.30
N PRO A 7 -20.21 -12.70 -6.59
CA PRO A 7 -19.99 -11.66 -5.60
C PRO A 7 -19.00 -12.20 -4.57
N TRP A 8 -18.05 -11.34 -4.19
CA TRP A 8 -17.05 -11.69 -3.20
C TRP A 8 -17.75 -12.21 -1.92
N PRO A 9 -17.28 -13.32 -1.32
CA PRO A 9 -17.90 -13.88 -0.14
C PRO A 9 -18.09 -12.82 0.97
N LEU A 10 -19.26 -12.80 1.60
CA LEU A 10 -19.58 -11.83 2.66
C LEU A 10 -18.58 -11.89 3.82
N TRP A 11 -18.08 -13.08 4.16
CA TRP A 11 -17.10 -13.26 5.22
C TRP A 11 -15.75 -12.58 4.90
N LEU A 12 -15.34 -12.56 3.62
CA LEU A 12 -14.13 -11.84 3.22
C LEU A 12 -14.30 -10.33 3.38
N ARG A 13 -15.48 -9.79 3.04
CA ARG A 13 -15.79 -8.39 3.27
C ARG A 13 -15.83 -8.05 4.76
N ALA A 14 -16.39 -8.93 5.58
CA ALA A 14 -16.39 -8.76 7.03
C ALA A 14 -14.95 -8.72 7.58
N LEU A 15 -14.07 -9.62 7.12
CA LEU A 15 -12.65 -9.61 7.48
C LEU A 15 -11.93 -8.33 7.03
N GLN A 16 -12.23 -7.82 5.83
CA GLN A 16 -11.68 -6.54 5.37
C GLN A 16 -12.11 -5.37 6.25
N VAL A 17 -13.40 -5.32 6.64
CA VAL A 17 -13.90 -4.28 7.55
C VAL A 17 -13.26 -4.40 8.93
N LEU A 18 -13.13 -5.61 9.46
CA LEU A 18 -12.46 -5.85 10.74
C LEU A 18 -10.99 -5.44 10.68
N GLY A 19 -10.28 -5.78 9.60
CA GLY A 19 -8.90 -5.37 9.38
C GLY A 19 -8.74 -3.85 9.24
N ALA A 20 -9.67 -3.19 8.53
CA ALA A 20 -9.70 -1.73 8.42
C ALA A 20 -9.95 -1.05 9.78
N ALA A 21 -10.86 -1.60 10.58
CA ALA A 21 -11.10 -1.16 11.95
C ALA A 21 -9.86 -1.37 12.83
N TRP A 22 -9.20 -2.51 12.70
CA TRP A 22 -8.00 -2.87 13.46
C TRP A 22 -6.83 -1.92 13.17
N THR A 23 -6.66 -1.49 11.92
CA THR A 23 -5.58 -0.56 11.51
C THR A 23 -5.96 0.92 11.59
N LEU A 24 -7.07 1.27 12.24
CA LEU A 24 -7.51 2.67 12.40
C LEU A 24 -6.43 3.59 12.99
N PRO A 25 -5.64 3.20 14.01
CA PRO A 25 -4.59 4.08 14.53
C PRO A 25 -3.57 4.50 13.47
N ASN A 26 -3.15 3.59 12.59
CA ASN A 26 -2.25 3.93 11.47
C ASN A 26 -2.96 4.77 10.41
N SER A 27 -4.21 4.40 10.10
CA SER A 27 -5.02 5.13 9.13
C SER A 27 -5.26 6.57 9.57
N LEU A 28 -5.38 6.82 10.87
CA LEU A 28 -5.50 8.16 11.44
C LEU A 28 -4.22 8.98 11.20
N LEU A 29 -3.04 8.39 11.38
CA LEU A 29 -1.77 9.06 11.04
C LEU A 29 -1.71 9.40 9.55
N GLY A 30 -2.07 8.44 8.69
CA GLY A 30 -2.16 8.68 7.25
C GLY A 30 -3.15 9.77 6.89
N LEU A 31 -4.32 9.79 7.52
CA LEU A 31 -5.36 10.79 7.29
C LEU A 31 -4.92 12.19 7.75
N ILE A 32 -4.33 12.31 8.94
CA ILE A 32 -3.76 13.57 9.44
C ILE A 32 -2.70 14.09 8.45
N GLY A 33 -1.82 13.19 8.01
CA GLY A 33 -0.89 13.47 6.92
C GLY A 33 -1.64 14.00 5.71
N GLY A 34 -2.43 13.17 5.04
CA GLY A 34 -3.19 13.49 3.84
C GLY A 34 -3.90 14.84 3.89
N LEU A 35 -4.62 15.12 4.97
CA LEU A 35 -5.31 16.40 5.20
C LEU A 35 -4.35 17.58 5.30
N ALA A 36 -3.22 17.44 5.98
CA ALA A 36 -2.18 18.46 5.96
C ALA A 36 -1.63 18.68 4.54
N GLY A 37 -1.43 17.62 3.76
CA GLY A 37 -0.98 17.72 2.37
C GLY A 37 -1.96 18.42 1.45
N MET A 38 -3.27 18.38 1.75
CA MET A 38 -4.26 19.13 0.99
C MET A 38 -4.03 20.64 1.08
N LEU A 39 -3.44 21.14 2.17
CA LEU A 39 -3.02 22.55 2.29
C LEU A 39 -1.92 22.91 1.28
N GLY A 40 -1.14 21.92 0.83
CA GLY A 40 -0.13 22.05 -0.22
C GLY A 40 -0.57 21.56 -1.60
N GLY A 41 -1.87 21.31 -1.82
CA GLY A 41 -2.41 20.93 -3.13
C GLY A 41 -2.58 19.42 -3.38
N ALA A 42 -2.41 18.58 -2.36
CA ALA A 42 -2.75 17.16 -2.47
C ALA A 42 -4.25 16.97 -2.72
N THR A 43 -4.62 15.89 -3.40
CA THR A 43 -6.02 15.56 -3.66
C THR A 43 -6.39 14.17 -3.20
N LEU A 44 -7.52 14.09 -2.51
CA LEU A 44 -8.07 12.86 -1.97
C LEU A 44 -8.98 12.16 -2.99
N ARG A 45 -8.81 10.84 -3.10
CA ARG A 45 -9.75 9.95 -3.77
C ARG A 45 -9.91 8.64 -3.01
N TRP A 46 -11.04 7.99 -3.19
CA TRP A 46 -11.25 6.62 -2.72
C TRP A 46 -10.86 5.62 -3.81
N SER A 47 -10.06 4.61 -3.45
CA SER A 47 -9.81 3.44 -4.30
C SER A 47 -10.53 2.22 -3.75
N GLY A 48 -11.62 1.82 -4.42
CA GLY A 48 -12.35 0.60 -4.07
C GLY A 48 -11.54 -0.68 -4.32
N ARG A 49 -10.61 -0.65 -5.29
CA ARG A 49 -9.71 -1.77 -5.61
C ARG A 49 -8.69 -2.00 -4.50
N ASP A 50 -8.15 -0.91 -3.95
CA ASP A 50 -7.09 -0.97 -2.94
C ASP A 50 -7.64 -0.92 -1.51
N CYS A 51 -8.97 -0.74 -1.37
CA CYS A 51 -9.65 -0.54 -0.09
C CYS A 51 -9.03 0.61 0.73
N ALA A 52 -8.63 1.69 0.05
CA ALA A 52 -7.85 2.76 0.66
C ALA A 52 -8.24 4.15 0.17
N LEU A 53 -8.04 5.14 1.04
CA LEU A 53 -8.01 6.55 0.67
C LEU A 53 -6.63 6.87 0.09
N VAL A 54 -6.58 7.50 -1.07
CA VAL A 54 -5.33 7.89 -1.72
C VAL A 54 -5.26 9.41 -1.77
N PHE A 55 -4.17 9.97 -1.27
CA PHE A 55 -3.81 11.37 -1.39
C PHE A 55 -2.72 11.49 -2.47
N ASP A 56 -3.13 11.83 -3.68
CA ASP A 56 -2.21 12.11 -4.80
C ASP A 56 -1.65 13.53 -4.69
N ARG A 57 -0.53 13.81 -5.37
CA ARG A 57 0.18 15.10 -5.34
C ARG A 57 0.59 15.53 -3.94
N TRP A 58 0.98 14.58 -3.10
CA TRP A 58 1.54 14.84 -1.79
C TRP A 58 2.81 15.72 -1.91
N PRO A 59 2.89 16.87 -1.21
CA PRO A 59 3.88 17.90 -1.51
C PRO A 59 5.26 17.69 -0.86
N TRP A 60 5.43 16.69 0.00
CA TRP A 60 6.67 16.49 0.79
C TRP A 60 7.30 15.13 0.59
N GLY A 61 8.64 15.07 0.70
CA GLY A 61 9.41 13.83 0.67
C GLY A 61 10.14 13.57 -0.65
N PRO A 62 10.91 12.48 -0.73
CA PRO A 62 11.84 12.20 -1.83
C PRO A 62 11.17 11.65 -3.10
N GLY A 63 9.84 11.53 -3.12
CA GLY A 63 9.07 10.87 -4.17
C GLY A 63 8.57 9.47 -3.77
N GLY A 64 7.58 8.96 -4.50
CA GLY A 64 7.01 7.63 -4.29
C GLY A 64 5.68 7.66 -3.53
N ALA A 65 5.33 6.53 -2.90
CA ALA A 65 4.15 6.39 -2.08
C ALA A 65 4.51 5.80 -0.71
N ILE A 66 3.66 6.09 0.29
CA ILE A 66 3.71 5.45 1.60
C ILE A 66 2.29 5.08 2.01
N THR A 67 2.11 3.84 2.40
CA THR A 67 0.87 3.34 2.99
C THR A 67 0.92 3.44 4.52
N LEU A 68 -0.17 3.92 5.11
CA LEU A 68 -0.41 4.00 6.55
C LEU A 68 -1.83 3.49 6.82
N GLY A 69 -1.96 2.20 7.15
CA GLY A 69 -3.27 1.58 7.30
C GLY A 69 -4.02 1.48 5.96
N ASN A 70 -5.24 2.03 5.91
CA ASN A 70 -6.03 2.15 4.69
C ASN A 70 -5.89 3.54 4.05
N VAL A 71 -4.76 4.22 4.25
CA VAL A 71 -4.46 5.52 3.64
C VAL A 71 -3.12 5.46 2.92
N ILE A 72 -3.08 5.92 1.67
CA ILE A 72 -1.88 5.98 0.83
C ILE A 72 -1.57 7.44 0.55
N LEU A 73 -0.36 7.89 0.87
CA LEU A 73 0.15 9.21 0.53
C LEU A 73 1.11 9.07 -0.64
N HIS A 74 0.83 9.73 -1.75
CA HIS A 74 1.57 9.56 -3.00
C HIS A 74 1.95 10.91 -3.60
N THR A 75 3.23 11.10 -3.89
CA THR A 75 3.75 12.39 -4.39
C THR A 75 3.38 12.68 -5.85
N GLY A 76 3.13 11.64 -6.65
CA GLY A 76 2.83 11.76 -8.07
C GLY A 76 1.36 12.05 -8.38
N HIS A 77 1.05 12.09 -9.67
CA HIS A 77 -0.32 12.35 -10.16
C HIS A 77 -1.20 11.10 -10.20
N ASP A 78 -0.59 9.94 -10.42
CA ASP A 78 -1.28 8.65 -10.52
C ASP A 78 -0.44 7.56 -9.86
N LEU A 79 -1.07 6.77 -9.00
CA LEU A 79 -0.43 5.62 -8.33
C LEU A 79 -0.15 4.47 -9.32
N GLY A 80 -0.77 4.50 -10.50
CA GLY A 80 -0.62 3.47 -11.53
C GLY A 80 0.69 3.49 -12.31
N ILE A 81 1.71 4.21 -11.84
CA ILE A 81 3.04 4.27 -12.46
C ILE A 81 3.83 2.98 -12.29
N SER A 82 4.77 2.76 -13.21
CA SER A 82 5.74 1.68 -13.11
C SER A 82 6.94 2.10 -12.25
N CYS A 83 7.35 1.26 -11.31
CA CYS A 83 8.53 1.46 -10.46
C CYS A 83 9.44 0.23 -10.48
N ARG A 84 10.69 0.42 -10.05
CA ARG A 84 11.63 -0.69 -9.84
C ARG A 84 11.34 -1.34 -8.49
N THR A 85 11.50 -2.66 -8.43
CA THR A 85 11.52 -3.38 -7.15
C THR A 85 12.71 -2.95 -6.30
N TYR A 86 12.62 -3.17 -4.98
CA TYR A 86 13.73 -2.88 -4.09
C TYR A 86 14.95 -3.76 -4.38
N ALA A 87 14.76 -5.02 -4.77
CA ALA A 87 15.86 -5.90 -5.16
C ALA A 87 16.60 -5.38 -6.39
N HIS A 88 15.89 -4.86 -7.39
CA HIS A 88 16.51 -4.19 -8.55
C HIS A 88 17.26 -2.93 -8.11
N GLN A 89 16.62 -2.06 -7.33
CA GLN A 89 17.23 -0.81 -6.87
C GLN A 89 18.49 -1.05 -6.00
N ALA A 90 18.51 -2.13 -5.24
CA ALA A 90 19.67 -2.55 -4.44
C ALA A 90 20.76 -3.27 -5.26
N GLY A 91 20.56 -3.49 -6.56
CA GLY A 91 21.51 -4.16 -7.43
C GLY A 91 21.62 -5.67 -7.22
N TRP A 92 20.62 -6.30 -6.60
CA TRP A 92 20.62 -7.76 -6.36
C TRP A 92 20.25 -8.58 -7.59
N GLY A 93 19.70 -7.92 -8.62
CA GLY A 93 19.37 -8.54 -9.89
C GLY A 93 18.63 -7.56 -10.80
N VAL A 94 18.41 -7.97 -12.04
CA VAL A 94 17.57 -7.22 -12.99
C VAL A 94 16.16 -7.81 -12.93
N GLU A 95 15.26 -7.09 -12.25
CA GLU A 95 13.86 -7.46 -12.16
C GLU A 95 12.99 -6.55 -13.04
N PRO A 96 11.87 -7.07 -13.60
CA PRO A 96 10.93 -6.25 -14.36
C PRO A 96 10.33 -5.14 -13.49
N LEU A 97 9.89 -4.06 -14.13
CA LEU A 97 9.13 -3.02 -13.46
C LEU A 97 7.79 -3.60 -12.96
N ILE A 98 7.37 -3.13 -11.80
CA ILE A 98 6.10 -3.46 -11.17
C ILE A 98 5.21 -2.22 -11.13
N ARG A 99 3.91 -2.40 -10.84
CA ARG A 99 3.02 -1.26 -10.63
C ARG A 99 3.03 -0.84 -9.17
N LEU A 100 3.17 0.48 -8.94
CA LEU A 100 3.21 1.04 -7.59
C LEU A 100 1.87 0.86 -6.85
N ASP A 101 0.73 0.95 -7.54
CA ASP A 101 -0.59 0.72 -6.94
C ASP A 101 -0.76 -0.71 -6.39
N ASP A 102 -0.25 -1.72 -7.10
CA ASP A 102 -0.28 -3.09 -6.61
C ASP A 102 0.67 -3.30 -5.42
N HIS A 103 1.85 -2.64 -5.42
CA HIS A 103 2.80 -2.67 -4.30
C HIS A 103 2.17 -2.06 -3.04
N GLU A 104 1.61 -0.85 -3.12
CA GLU A 104 0.94 -0.22 -1.97
C GLU A 104 -0.29 -1.00 -1.51
N ARG A 105 -1.02 -1.66 -2.42
CA ARG A 105 -2.14 -2.54 -2.02
C ARG A 105 -1.69 -3.71 -1.16
N ALA A 106 -0.50 -4.27 -1.41
CA ALA A 106 0.05 -5.30 -0.53
C ALA A 106 0.27 -4.75 0.89
N HIS A 107 0.81 -3.53 1.03
CA HIS A 107 0.96 -2.89 2.32
C HIS A 107 -0.37 -2.67 3.03
N VAL A 108 -1.44 -2.25 2.32
CA VAL A 108 -2.78 -2.14 2.91
C VAL A 108 -3.22 -3.49 3.51
N TYR A 109 -2.98 -4.60 2.82
CA TYR A 109 -3.30 -5.94 3.33
C TYR A 109 -2.47 -6.32 4.55
N GLN A 110 -1.16 -6.03 4.53
CA GLN A 110 -0.28 -6.28 5.67
C GLN A 110 -0.69 -5.45 6.90
N TYR A 111 -1.10 -4.19 6.70
CA TYR A 111 -1.67 -3.34 7.74
C TYR A 111 -2.99 -3.89 8.28
N MET A 112 -3.88 -4.41 7.44
CA MET A 112 -5.14 -4.98 7.92
C MET A 112 -4.94 -6.23 8.77
N VAL A 113 -3.83 -6.97 8.58
CA VAL A 113 -3.46 -8.12 9.42
C VAL A 113 -2.80 -7.66 10.72
N LEU A 114 -1.76 -6.82 10.65
CA LEU A 114 -0.94 -6.45 11.81
C LEU A 114 -1.51 -5.28 12.61
N GLY A 115 -2.38 -4.48 12.01
CA GLY A 115 -2.97 -3.29 12.61
C GLY A 115 -1.89 -2.36 13.16
N PRO A 116 -2.00 -1.88 14.42
CA PRO A 116 -1.04 -0.96 15.02
C PRO A 116 0.39 -1.51 15.10
N LEU A 117 0.56 -2.84 15.06
CA LEU A 117 1.87 -3.48 15.15
C LEU A 117 2.66 -3.48 13.84
N TYR A 118 2.02 -3.13 12.71
CA TYR A 118 2.70 -3.15 11.41
C TYR A 118 3.95 -2.28 11.40
N LEU A 119 3.85 -1.01 11.81
CA LEU A 119 4.98 -0.08 11.81
C LEU A 119 6.15 -0.55 12.68
N PRO A 120 5.95 -0.94 13.96
CA PRO A 120 7.01 -1.53 14.77
C PRO A 120 7.69 -2.74 14.13
N VAL A 121 6.90 -3.69 13.63
CA VAL A 121 7.42 -4.93 13.01
C VAL A 121 8.17 -4.60 11.72
N TYR A 122 7.63 -3.73 10.89
CA TYR A 122 8.25 -3.27 9.65
C TYR A 122 9.61 -2.62 9.89
N VAL A 123 9.73 -1.77 10.93
CA VAL A 123 11.01 -1.15 11.32
C VAL A 123 12.00 -2.21 11.85
N LEU A 124 11.55 -3.13 12.70
CA LEU A 124 12.39 -4.24 13.19
C LEU A 124 12.89 -5.14 12.06
N CYS A 125 12.14 -5.24 10.97
CA CYS A 125 12.50 -5.96 9.76
C CYS A 125 13.39 -5.16 8.79
N GLY A 126 13.83 -3.95 9.17
CA GLY A 126 14.80 -3.15 8.41
C GLY A 126 14.22 -1.97 7.65
N GLY A 127 12.93 -1.67 7.81
CA GLY A 127 12.29 -0.50 7.20
C GLY A 127 12.26 -0.55 5.68
N VAL A 128 12.30 0.62 5.04
CA VAL A 128 12.31 0.78 3.57
C VAL A 128 13.60 0.22 2.99
N SER A 129 13.61 -1.05 2.58
CA SER A 129 14.83 -1.76 2.20
C SER A 129 14.52 -3.07 1.47
N ALA A 130 15.39 -3.46 0.52
CA ALA A 130 15.34 -4.78 -0.13
C ALA A 130 15.46 -5.96 0.86
N ARG A 131 16.03 -5.72 2.05
CA ARG A 131 16.14 -6.75 3.11
C ARG A 131 14.85 -6.96 3.87
N ASN A 132 13.91 -6.01 3.82
CA ASN A 132 12.64 -6.13 4.51
C ASN A 132 11.73 -7.14 3.79
N PRO A 133 11.29 -8.22 4.45
CA PRO A 133 10.41 -9.20 3.84
C PRO A 133 9.04 -8.62 3.45
N PHE A 134 8.53 -7.59 4.14
CA PHE A 134 7.27 -6.93 3.77
C PHE A 134 7.39 -6.21 2.43
N GLU A 135 8.53 -5.55 2.18
CA GLU A 135 8.84 -4.92 0.89
C GLU A 135 8.96 -5.94 -0.24
N ARG A 136 9.67 -7.04 0.01
CA ARG A 136 9.79 -8.12 -0.99
C ARG A 136 8.45 -8.78 -1.29
N ALA A 137 7.61 -8.97 -0.28
CA ALA A 137 6.27 -9.53 -0.46
C ALA A 137 5.36 -8.54 -1.23
N ALA A 138 5.51 -7.24 -1.02
CA ALA A 138 4.81 -6.22 -1.79
C ALA A 138 5.25 -6.21 -3.26
N ASP A 139 6.56 -6.27 -3.51
CA ASP A 139 7.11 -6.41 -4.87
C ASP A 139 6.64 -7.69 -5.56
N HIS A 140 6.65 -8.82 -4.84
CA HIS A 140 6.16 -10.10 -5.34
C HIS A 140 4.67 -10.04 -5.70
N PHE A 141 3.84 -9.47 -4.83
CA PHE A 141 2.43 -9.28 -5.10
C PHE A 141 2.18 -8.35 -6.29
N ALA A 142 2.94 -7.27 -6.41
CA ALA A 142 2.83 -6.36 -7.55
C ALA A 142 3.24 -7.02 -8.88
N ARG A 143 4.12 -8.01 -8.82
CA ARG A 143 4.57 -8.77 -9.98
C ARG A 143 3.61 -9.90 -10.39
N PHE A 144 3.05 -10.62 -9.41
CA PHE A 144 2.35 -11.88 -9.66
C PHE A 144 0.86 -11.88 -9.28
N GLY A 145 0.39 -10.87 -8.55
CA GLY A 145 -0.98 -10.79 -8.05
C GLY A 145 -1.27 -11.68 -6.84
N HIS A 146 -0.26 -12.35 -6.28
CA HIS A 146 -0.36 -13.19 -5.08
C HIS A 146 0.93 -13.10 -4.24
N GLY A 147 0.90 -13.57 -3.00
CA GLY A 147 2.08 -13.58 -2.12
C GLY A 147 2.43 -12.21 -1.50
N TRP A 148 1.42 -11.44 -1.09
CA TRP A 148 1.58 -10.15 -0.41
C TRP A 148 2.09 -10.25 1.04
N TRP A 149 2.18 -11.46 1.59
CA TRP A 149 2.62 -11.71 2.96
C TRP A 149 4.01 -12.38 2.98
N PRO A 150 4.93 -11.93 3.87
CA PRO A 150 6.24 -12.56 4.13
C PRO A 150 6.26 -14.07 4.35
#